data_AF-A0A8C9FFJ4-F1
#
_entry.id   AF-A0A8C9FFJ4-F1
#
_cell.length_a   1.000
_cell.length_b   1.000
_cell.length_c   1.000
_cell.angle_alpha   90.00
_cell.angle_beta   90.00
_cell.angle_gamma   90.00
#
_symmetry.space_group_name_H-M   'P 1'
#
loop_
_entity.id
_entity.type
_entity.pdbx_description
1 polymer ?
#
loop_
_entity_poly.entity_id
_entity_poly.type
_entity_poly.pdbx_seq_one_letter_code
_entity_poly.pdbx_strand_id
1 'polypeptide(L)'
;CFFILQKKTMDVYRREIMYYQQAIMKSRVKSSVSLGGLVKYSEQFLSNDPILSGCLPSNPWITDDPEFWDLNAKLVEIPTRMRVERWAFNFSELIRDPKGRQNFQLFLKKEFSGENLSFWEACEDLKYGDQSKVKEKAEEIYKLFLAPGARRWINIDGTTMGITVKGLKHPHRYVLDAAQTHIYMLMKKDSYGRYLKSPVYKEMLAKAVVPQETVKKSSNFPFGRRHLRSSPSPIVLRQQEEEAKAKEAAATVDITQTGPPACLSLSSAPPAAGMAQSRVKLCCPSPLGSY
;
A
#
# COMPACT_ATOMS: atom_id res chain seq x y z
N CYS A 1 24.86 29.06 35.19
CA CYS A 1 23.89 28.12 34.58
C CYS A 1 23.12 27.39 35.67
N PHE A 2 21.91 27.85 36.01
CA PHE A 2 21.02 27.10 36.90
C PHE A 2 20.38 25.96 36.10
N PHE A 3 20.78 24.71 36.39
CA PHE A 3 19.99 23.55 35.99
C PHE A 3 18.70 23.58 36.83
N ILE A 4 17.59 23.92 36.20
CA ILE A 4 16.27 23.72 36.81
C ILE A 4 16.09 22.20 36.94
N LEU A 5 16.22 21.69 38.17
CA LEU A 5 15.80 20.34 38.51
C LEU A 5 14.28 20.27 38.34
N GLN A 6 13.82 19.84 37.17
CA GLN A 6 12.41 19.58 36.93
C GLN A 6 11.98 18.42 37.85
N LYS A 7 11.24 18.75 38.91
CA LYS A 7 10.61 17.73 39.76
C LYS A 7 9.52 17.03 38.94
N LYS A 8 9.61 15.70 38.85
CA LYS A 8 8.57 14.89 38.21
C LYS A 8 7.27 15.03 38.99
N THR A 9 6.17 15.24 38.28
CA THR A 9 4.84 15.29 38.88
C THR A 9 4.32 13.89 39.16
N MET A 10 3.33 13.77 40.04
CA MET A 10 2.68 12.48 40.33
C MET A 10 2.14 11.78 39.08
N ASP A 11 1.66 12.52 38.09
CA ASP A 11 1.16 11.96 36.83
C ASP A 11 2.27 11.38 35.95
N VAL A 12 3.49 11.92 36.03
CA VAL A 12 4.66 11.33 35.37
C VAL A 12 4.94 9.96 35.98
N TYR A 13 4.96 9.85 37.31
CA TYR A 13 5.17 8.57 38.00
C TYR A 13 4.07 7.55 37.68
N ARG A 14 2.80 7.97 37.63
CA ARG A 14 1.69 7.08 37.23
C ARG A 14 1.90 6.52 35.82
N ARG A 15 2.26 7.37 34.85
CA ARG A 15 2.54 6.94 33.47
C ARG A 15 3.75 6.01 33.39
N GLU A 16 4.81 6.28 34.14
CA GLU A 16 6.00 5.42 34.20
C GLU A 16 5.66 4.04 34.78
N ILE A 17 4.89 3.99 35.87
CA ILE A 17 4.45 2.72 36.47
C ILE A 17 3.61 1.92 35.46
N MET A 18 2.63 2.55 34.81
CA MET A 18 1.82 1.90 33.77
C MET A 18 2.69 1.37 32.61
N TYR A 19 3.67 2.16 32.17
CA TYR A 19 4.62 1.75 31.14
C TYR A 19 5.41 0.51 31.55
N TYR A 20 5.99 0.49 32.75
CA TYR A 20 6.78 -0.65 33.23
C TYR A 20 5.94 -1.90 33.45
N GLN A 21 4.73 -1.76 33.99
CA GLN A 21 3.78 -2.87 34.14
C GLN A 21 3.49 -3.52 32.78
N GLN A 22 3.20 -2.72 31.75
CA GLN A 22 3.00 -3.24 30.39
C GLN A 22 4.27 -3.83 29.79
N ALA A 23 5.44 -3.23 30.02
CA ALA A 23 6.72 -3.68 29.46
C ALA A 23 7.20 -5.01 30.03
N ILE A 24 6.87 -5.32 31.30
CA ILE A 24 7.21 -6.59 31.96
C ILE A 24 6.34 -7.75 31.44
N MET A 25 5.09 -7.47 31.05
CA MET A 25 4.18 -8.50 30.51
C MET A 25 4.51 -8.92 29.06
N LYS A 26 5.36 -8.17 28.35
CA LYS A 26 5.78 -8.51 26.98
C LYS A 26 6.84 -9.61 27.00
N SER A 27 6.53 -10.74 26.36
CA SER A 27 7.51 -11.81 26.14
C SER A 27 8.66 -11.33 25.25
N ARG A 28 9.86 -11.85 25.51
CA ARG A 28 11.09 -11.50 24.78
C ARG A 28 11.79 -12.75 24.30
N VAL A 29 12.54 -12.61 23.20
CA VAL A 29 13.41 -13.66 22.67
C VAL A 29 14.87 -13.33 22.99
N LYS A 30 15.74 -14.34 22.97
CA LYS A 30 17.18 -14.15 23.17
C LYS A 30 17.78 -13.29 22.05
N SER A 31 18.83 -12.53 22.37
CA SER A 31 19.57 -11.74 21.37
C SER A 31 20.11 -12.60 20.23
N SER A 32 20.58 -13.82 20.52
CA SER A 32 21.04 -14.76 19.49
C SER A 32 19.96 -15.14 18.46
N VAL A 33 18.71 -15.26 18.90
CA VAL A 33 17.58 -15.56 18.01
C VAL A 33 17.18 -14.35 17.17
N SER A 34 17.04 -13.19 17.81
CA SER A 34 16.62 -11.95 17.12
C SER A 34 17.70 -11.46 16.14
N LEU A 35 18.95 -11.36 16.57
CA LEU A 35 20.07 -10.95 15.71
C LEU A 35 20.30 -11.95 14.59
N GLY A 36 20.23 -13.26 14.87
CA GLY A 36 20.33 -14.29 13.83
C GLY A 36 19.23 -14.18 12.76
N GLY A 37 18.02 -13.78 13.16
CA GLY A 37 16.93 -13.49 12.21
C GLY A 37 17.20 -12.25 11.35
N LEU A 38 17.76 -11.19 11.93
CA LEU A 38 18.12 -9.97 11.20
C LEU A 38 19.21 -10.22 10.17
N VAL A 39 20.28 -10.94 10.53
CA VAL A 39 21.36 -11.26 9.58
C VAL A 39 20.83 -12.07 8.40
N LYS A 40 20.04 -13.13 8.67
CA LYS A 40 19.41 -13.95 7.62
C LYS A 40 18.50 -13.13 6.71
N TYR A 41 17.74 -12.19 7.27
CA TYR A 41 16.89 -11.31 6.49
C TYR A 41 17.72 -10.42 5.57
N SER A 42 18.76 -9.76 6.10
CA SER A 42 19.64 -8.91 5.30
C SER A 42 20.34 -9.68 4.17
N GLU A 43 20.85 -10.88 4.45
CA GLU A 43 21.49 -11.75 3.44
C GLU A 43 20.50 -12.18 2.36
N GLN A 44 19.28 -12.57 2.75
CA GLN A 44 18.24 -13.01 1.82
C GLN A 44 17.82 -11.90 0.85
N PHE A 45 17.77 -10.65 1.30
CA PHE A 45 17.33 -9.51 0.50
C PHE A 45 18.49 -8.76 -0.19
N LEU A 46 19.74 -9.12 0.07
CA LEU A 46 20.92 -8.42 -0.44
C LEU A 46 20.89 -8.27 -1.97
N SER A 47 20.55 -9.34 -2.71
CA SER A 47 20.47 -9.32 -4.17
C SER A 47 19.36 -8.42 -4.72
N ASN A 48 18.36 -8.11 -3.89
CA ASN A 48 17.24 -7.23 -4.25
C ASN A 48 17.49 -5.77 -3.86
N ASP A 49 18.61 -5.45 -3.21
CA ASP A 49 18.99 -4.09 -2.84
C ASP A 49 19.73 -3.39 -3.99
N PRO A 50 19.13 -2.39 -4.66
CA PRO A 50 19.76 -1.70 -5.78
C PRO A 50 20.98 -0.87 -5.42
N ILE A 51 21.19 -0.55 -4.14
CA ILE A 51 22.35 0.21 -3.65
C ILE A 51 23.56 -0.71 -3.52
N LEU A 52 23.36 -1.91 -2.97
CA LEU A 52 24.45 -2.84 -2.67
C LEU A 52 24.77 -3.78 -3.84
N SER A 53 23.74 -4.26 -4.55
CA SER A 53 23.89 -5.26 -5.63
C SER A 53 23.67 -4.68 -7.03
N GLY A 54 23.25 -3.42 -7.13
CA GLY A 54 22.78 -2.84 -8.39
C GLY A 54 21.40 -3.38 -8.78
N CYS A 55 20.89 -2.95 -9.93
CA CYS A 55 19.65 -3.45 -10.50
C CYS A 55 19.71 -3.50 -12.02
N LEU A 56 18.93 -4.42 -12.59
CA LEU A 56 18.80 -4.63 -14.03
C LEU A 56 17.51 -3.99 -14.55
N PRO A 57 17.54 -3.32 -15.71
CA PRO A 57 18.66 -3.28 -16.66
C PRO A 57 19.75 -2.26 -16.27
N SER A 58 19.37 -1.20 -15.55
CA SER A 58 20.28 -0.26 -14.89
C SER A 58 19.55 0.51 -13.78
N ASN A 59 20.29 1.25 -12.94
CA ASN A 59 19.70 2.11 -11.91
C ASN A 59 19.26 3.46 -12.53
N PRO A 60 17.95 3.79 -12.54
CA PRO A 60 17.44 5.00 -13.19
C PRO A 60 18.08 6.29 -12.71
N TRP A 61 18.50 6.35 -11.43
CA TRP A 61 19.15 7.53 -10.85
C TRP A 61 20.58 7.76 -11.36
N ILE A 62 21.19 6.74 -11.98
CA ILE A 62 22.56 6.78 -12.50
C ILE A 62 22.57 6.93 -14.03
N THR A 63 21.60 6.33 -14.72
CA THR A 63 21.55 6.24 -16.18
C THR A 63 20.51 7.15 -16.81
N ASP A 64 19.61 7.76 -16.02
CA ASP A 64 18.43 8.50 -16.49
C ASP A 64 17.51 7.66 -17.39
N ASP A 65 17.54 6.33 -17.26
CA ASP A 65 16.71 5.36 -17.97
C ASP A 65 15.61 4.81 -17.05
N PRO A 66 14.31 5.08 -17.33
CA PRO A 66 13.20 4.65 -16.48
C PRO A 66 12.82 3.17 -16.61
N GLU A 67 13.45 2.39 -17.51
CA GLU A 67 13.04 1.01 -17.83
C GLU A 67 12.91 0.10 -16.59
N PHE A 68 13.80 0.26 -15.59
CA PHE A 68 13.69 -0.48 -14.32
C PHE A 68 12.34 -0.22 -13.60
N TRP A 69 11.84 1.01 -13.60
CA TRP A 69 10.55 1.34 -12.98
C TRP A 69 9.38 0.80 -13.78
N ASP A 70 9.44 0.86 -15.11
CA ASP A 70 8.39 0.34 -15.99
C ASP A 70 8.22 -1.18 -15.82
N LEU A 71 9.35 -1.90 -15.81
CA LEU A 71 9.39 -3.35 -15.57
C LEU A 71 8.88 -3.75 -14.17
N ASN A 72 9.05 -2.87 -13.18
CA ASN A 72 8.63 -3.11 -11.80
C ASN A 72 7.34 -2.36 -11.41
N ALA A 73 6.59 -1.83 -12.38
CA ALA A 73 5.31 -1.16 -12.14
C ALA A 73 4.34 -2.09 -11.39
N LYS A 74 3.52 -1.52 -10.49
CA LYS A 74 2.68 -2.29 -9.56
C LYS A 74 1.80 -3.33 -10.26
N LEU A 75 1.22 -2.97 -11.40
CA LEU A 75 0.29 -3.79 -12.19
C LEU A 75 0.86 -4.21 -13.56
N VAL A 76 2.18 -4.27 -13.70
CA VAL A 76 2.83 -4.78 -14.91
C VAL A 76 2.25 -6.13 -15.32
N GLU A 77 2.09 -6.36 -16.63
CA GLU A 77 1.47 -7.59 -17.15
C GLU A 77 2.27 -8.83 -16.74
N ILE A 78 3.58 -8.79 -16.99
CA ILE A 78 4.53 -9.86 -16.67
C ILE A 78 5.57 -9.29 -15.69
N PRO A 79 5.62 -9.78 -14.43
CA PRO A 79 6.62 -9.31 -13.47
C PRO A 79 8.02 -9.79 -13.83
N THR A 80 9.04 -9.10 -13.31
CA THR A 80 10.44 -9.54 -13.41
C THR A 80 10.67 -10.83 -12.61
N ARG A 81 11.64 -11.63 -13.04
CA ARG A 81 12.00 -12.88 -12.36
C ARG A 81 12.38 -12.65 -10.90
N MET A 82 13.20 -11.63 -10.64
CA MET A 82 13.59 -11.22 -9.28
C MET A 82 12.37 -10.92 -8.40
N ARG A 83 11.36 -10.21 -8.93
CA ARG A 83 10.11 -9.91 -8.21
C ARG A 83 9.32 -11.18 -7.87
N VAL A 84 9.25 -12.15 -8.79
CA VAL A 84 8.56 -13.43 -8.54
C VAL A 84 9.31 -14.29 -7.52
N GLU A 85 10.65 -14.37 -7.62
CA GLU A 85 11.48 -15.11 -6.66
C GLU A 85 11.36 -14.54 -5.24
N ARG A 86 11.25 -13.21 -5.12
CA ARG A 86 11.04 -12.52 -3.84
C ARG A 86 9.73 -12.94 -3.15
N TRP A 87 8.69 -13.34 -3.90
CA TRP A 87 7.46 -13.86 -3.30
C TRP A 87 7.69 -15.13 -2.50
N ALA A 88 8.75 -15.91 -2.79
CA ALA A 88 9.09 -17.12 -2.06
C ALA A 88 9.85 -16.86 -0.75
N PHE A 89 10.38 -15.64 -0.54
CA PHE A 89 11.16 -15.32 0.66
C PHE A 89 10.33 -15.46 1.93
N ASN A 90 9.13 -14.89 1.91
CA ASN A 90 8.14 -15.07 2.96
C ASN A 90 6.75 -14.65 2.47
N PHE A 91 5.72 -15.14 3.15
CA PHE A 91 4.33 -14.87 2.79
C PHE A 91 3.96 -13.37 2.76
N SER A 92 4.65 -12.53 3.54
CA SER A 92 4.39 -11.09 3.53
C SER A 92 4.82 -10.44 2.22
N GLU A 93 5.88 -10.92 1.57
CA GLU A 93 6.30 -10.40 0.25
C GLU A 93 5.27 -10.75 -0.82
N LEU A 94 4.78 -11.99 -0.82
CA LEU A 94 3.72 -12.43 -1.73
C LEU A 94 2.43 -11.62 -1.56
N ILE A 95 1.96 -11.46 -0.33
CA ILE A 95 0.64 -10.84 -0.09
C ILE A 95 0.67 -9.31 -0.21
N ARG A 96 1.82 -8.67 -0.05
CA ARG A 96 1.92 -7.20 -0.23
C ARG A 96 1.99 -6.82 -1.70
N ASP A 97 2.52 -7.69 -2.55
CA ASP A 97 2.58 -7.49 -3.99
C ASP A 97 1.20 -7.70 -4.64
N PRO A 98 0.63 -6.71 -5.36
CA PRO A 98 -0.64 -6.88 -6.08
C PRO A 98 -0.64 -8.03 -7.09
N LYS A 99 0.45 -8.21 -7.85
CA LYS A 99 0.58 -9.32 -8.82
C LYS A 99 0.77 -10.66 -8.10
N GLY A 100 1.49 -10.64 -6.98
CA GLY A 100 1.61 -11.79 -6.09
C GLY A 100 0.25 -12.26 -5.57
N ARG A 101 -0.57 -11.34 -5.03
CA ARG A 101 -1.94 -11.63 -4.59
C ARG A 101 -2.81 -12.16 -5.72
N GLN A 102 -2.78 -11.55 -6.90
CA GLN A 102 -3.55 -12.04 -8.04
C GLN A 102 -3.18 -13.49 -8.40
N ASN A 103 -1.89 -13.81 -8.47
CA ASN A 103 -1.43 -15.16 -8.76
C ASN A 103 -1.77 -16.16 -7.65
N PHE A 104 -1.64 -15.75 -6.39
CA PHE A 104 -2.05 -16.57 -5.24
C PHE A 104 -3.57 -16.80 -5.20
N GLN A 105 -4.38 -15.79 -5.55
CA GLN A 105 -5.84 -15.92 -5.66
C GLN A 105 -6.24 -16.94 -6.73
N LEU A 106 -5.52 -17.00 -7.86
CA LEU A 106 -5.74 -18.01 -8.90
C LEU A 106 -5.49 -19.42 -8.36
N PHE A 107 -4.43 -19.60 -7.57
CA PHE A 107 -4.14 -20.86 -6.89
C PHE A 107 -5.25 -21.22 -5.89
N LEU A 108 -5.65 -20.31 -4.99
CA LEU A 108 -6.68 -20.56 -3.99
C LEU A 108 -8.05 -20.87 -4.61
N LYS A 109 -8.39 -20.26 -5.74
CA LYS A 109 -9.63 -20.58 -6.48
C LYS A 109 -9.65 -22.02 -6.98
N LYS A 110 -8.51 -22.56 -7.43
CA LYS A 110 -8.40 -23.97 -7.85
C LYS A 110 -8.60 -24.93 -6.68
N GLU A 111 -8.30 -24.50 -5.46
CA GLU A 111 -8.44 -25.30 -4.24
C GLU A 111 -9.69 -24.94 -3.42
N PHE A 112 -10.62 -24.17 -4.00
CA PHE A 112 -11.85 -23.75 -3.32
C PHE A 112 -11.62 -23.07 -1.96
N SER A 113 -10.54 -22.29 -1.84
CA SER A 113 -10.14 -21.57 -0.61
C SER A 113 -9.95 -20.06 -0.82
N GLY A 114 -10.54 -19.54 -1.90
CA GLY A 114 -10.34 -18.16 -2.36
C GLY A 114 -10.97 -17.09 -1.48
N GLU A 115 -11.96 -17.44 -0.67
CA GLU A 115 -12.63 -16.59 0.31
C GLU A 115 -11.71 -16.11 1.42
N ASN A 116 -10.70 -16.89 1.81
CA ASN A 116 -9.72 -16.51 2.83
C ASN A 116 -8.93 -15.25 2.44
N LEU A 117 -8.44 -15.20 1.20
CA LEU A 117 -7.69 -14.05 0.71
C LEU A 117 -8.60 -12.84 0.54
N SER A 118 -9.80 -13.01 -0.01
CA SER A 118 -10.74 -11.89 -0.15
C SER A 118 -11.22 -11.33 1.18
N PHE A 119 -11.41 -12.17 2.21
CA PHE A 119 -11.69 -11.70 3.56
C PHE A 119 -10.52 -10.86 4.09
N TRP A 120 -9.29 -11.35 3.91
CA TRP A 120 -8.09 -10.63 4.33
C TRP A 120 -7.98 -9.26 3.64
N GLU A 121 -8.25 -9.18 2.33
CA GLU A 121 -8.27 -7.91 1.58
C GLU A 121 -9.37 -6.95 2.05
N ALA A 122 -10.57 -7.47 2.34
CA ALA A 122 -11.66 -6.65 2.88
C ALA A 122 -11.29 -6.06 4.26
N CYS A 123 -10.60 -6.82 5.10
CA CYS A 123 -10.07 -6.31 6.37
C CYS A 123 -8.95 -5.27 6.19
N GLU A 124 -8.10 -5.38 5.17
CA GLU A 124 -7.12 -4.32 4.86
C GLU A 124 -7.82 -3.02 4.41
N ASP A 125 -8.84 -3.13 3.55
CA ASP A 125 -9.63 -1.98 3.11
C ASP A 125 -10.46 -1.35 4.25
N LEU A 126 -10.93 -2.14 5.22
CA LEU A 126 -11.55 -1.62 6.44
C LEU A 126 -10.57 -0.78 7.28
N LYS A 127 -9.32 -1.22 7.43
CA LYS A 127 -8.31 -0.57 8.27
C LYS A 127 -7.76 0.72 7.67
N TYR A 128 -7.46 0.68 6.37
CA TYR A 128 -6.74 1.75 5.67
C TYR A 128 -7.60 2.55 4.70
N GLY A 129 -8.85 2.14 4.48
CA GLY A 129 -9.80 2.88 3.68
C GLY A 129 -10.49 4.02 4.43
N ASP A 130 -11.59 4.48 3.84
CA ASP A 130 -12.40 5.59 4.33
C ASP A 130 -12.97 5.32 5.73
N GLN A 131 -12.56 6.14 6.71
CA GLN A 131 -12.95 6.01 8.11
C GLN A 131 -14.44 6.29 8.34
N SER A 132 -15.09 7.05 7.46
CA SER A 132 -16.53 7.34 7.56
C SER A 132 -17.39 6.08 7.35
N LYS A 133 -16.88 5.10 6.60
CA LYS A 133 -17.58 3.87 6.21
C LYS A 133 -17.24 2.65 7.08
N VAL A 134 -16.41 2.81 8.11
CA VAL A 134 -15.89 1.69 8.92
C VAL A 134 -17.02 0.85 9.52
N LYS A 135 -18.07 1.49 10.05
CA LYS A 135 -19.21 0.77 10.65
C LYS A 135 -19.92 -0.12 9.62
N GLU A 136 -20.31 0.47 8.49
CA GLU A 136 -21.03 -0.21 7.41
C GLU A 136 -20.19 -1.35 6.82
N LYS A 137 -18.91 -1.08 6.53
CA LYS A 137 -17.98 -2.09 6.00
C LYS A 137 -17.76 -3.25 6.98
N ALA A 138 -17.62 -2.98 8.28
CA ALA A 138 -17.43 -4.04 9.27
C ALA A 138 -18.64 -4.98 9.35
N GLU A 139 -19.85 -4.42 9.30
CA GLU A 139 -21.10 -5.20 9.27
C GLU A 139 -21.27 -5.99 7.96
N GLU A 140 -20.92 -5.39 6.82
CA GLU A 140 -20.94 -6.06 5.50
C GLU A 140 -19.97 -7.23 5.46
N ILE A 141 -18.72 -7.03 5.90
CA ILE A 141 -17.70 -8.08 5.95
C ILE A 141 -18.16 -9.22 6.86
N TYR A 142 -18.76 -8.91 8.01
CA TYR A 142 -19.32 -9.92 8.89
C TYR A 142 -20.40 -10.76 8.18
N LYS A 143 -21.39 -10.11 7.54
CA LYS A 143 -22.48 -10.81 6.83
C LYS A 143 -21.97 -11.64 5.64
N LEU A 144 -20.95 -11.16 4.95
CA LEU A 144 -20.41 -11.79 3.74
C LEU A 144 -19.52 -13.00 4.03
N PHE A 145 -18.75 -12.98 5.13
CA PHE A 145 -17.72 -13.97 5.42
C PHE A 145 -17.88 -14.74 6.74
N LEU A 146 -18.47 -14.14 7.78
CA LEU A 146 -18.44 -14.69 9.15
C LEU A 146 -19.81 -15.14 9.67
N ALA A 147 -20.90 -14.56 9.17
CA ALA A 147 -22.24 -14.91 9.61
C ALA A 147 -22.56 -16.39 9.30
N PRO A 148 -23.38 -17.06 10.12
CA PRO A 148 -23.88 -18.39 9.80
C PRO A 148 -24.61 -18.38 8.44
N GLY A 149 -24.21 -19.25 7.52
CA GLY A 149 -24.76 -19.29 6.16
C GLY A 149 -24.28 -18.16 5.23
N ALA A 150 -23.20 -17.46 5.59
CA ALA A 150 -22.62 -16.43 4.74
C ALA A 150 -22.23 -16.97 3.34
N ARG A 151 -22.45 -16.16 2.30
CA ARG A 151 -22.19 -16.54 0.91
C ARG A 151 -20.73 -16.94 0.66
N ARG A 152 -19.78 -16.32 1.36
CA ARG A 152 -18.34 -16.61 1.27
C ARG A 152 -17.80 -17.01 2.64
N TRP A 153 -18.50 -17.93 3.30
CA TRP A 153 -18.21 -18.34 4.66
C TRP A 153 -16.76 -18.83 4.83
N ILE A 154 -16.06 -18.28 5.82
CA ILE A 154 -14.71 -18.68 6.21
C ILE A 154 -14.72 -19.39 7.57
N ASN A 155 -13.79 -20.32 7.76
CA ASN A 155 -13.64 -21.04 9.01
C ASN A 155 -12.66 -20.31 9.94
N ILE A 156 -13.15 -19.86 11.11
CA ILE A 156 -12.33 -19.29 12.19
C ILE A 156 -12.67 -19.97 13.52
N ASP A 157 -11.70 -20.03 14.43
CA ASP A 157 -11.92 -20.63 15.74
C ASP A 157 -12.96 -19.86 16.59
N GLY A 158 -13.60 -20.57 17.53
CA GLY A 158 -14.67 -20.02 18.35
C GLY A 158 -14.23 -18.83 19.23
N THR A 159 -12.97 -18.84 19.68
CA THR A 159 -12.37 -17.74 20.46
C THR A 159 -12.31 -16.46 19.62
N THR A 160 -11.79 -16.55 18.40
CA THR A 160 -11.67 -15.42 17.47
C THR A 160 -13.04 -14.91 17.03
N MET A 161 -13.99 -15.83 16.78
CA MET A 161 -15.38 -15.46 16.49
C MET A 161 -16.01 -14.68 17.66
N GLY A 162 -15.83 -15.15 18.90
CA GLY A 162 -16.33 -14.48 20.10
C GLY A 162 -15.76 -13.06 20.28
N ILE A 163 -14.46 -12.88 20.08
CA ILE A 163 -13.80 -11.56 20.09
C ILE A 163 -14.40 -10.65 19.02
N THR A 164 -14.55 -11.17 17.80
CA THR A 164 -15.06 -10.43 16.65
C THR A 164 -16.50 -9.96 16.88
N VAL A 165 -17.40 -10.86 17.29
CA VAL A 165 -18.81 -10.54 17.59
C VAL A 165 -18.94 -9.53 18.73
N LYS A 166 -18.10 -9.64 19.77
CA LYS A 166 -18.08 -8.65 20.87
C LYS A 166 -17.62 -7.28 20.37
N GLY A 167 -16.58 -7.24 19.54
CA GLY A 167 -16.05 -5.99 18.97
C GLY A 167 -17.06 -5.31 18.04
N LEU A 168 -17.81 -6.08 17.25
CA LEU A 168 -18.81 -5.55 16.32
C LEU A 168 -20.00 -4.84 17.00
N LYS A 169 -20.14 -4.93 18.33
CA LYS A 169 -21.10 -4.09 19.09
C LYS A 169 -20.71 -2.60 19.05
N HIS A 170 -19.41 -2.31 18.94
CA HIS A 170 -18.88 -0.97 18.78
C HIS A 170 -17.81 -0.98 17.67
N PRO A 171 -18.23 -0.99 16.39
CA PRO A 171 -17.31 -1.13 15.26
C PRO A 171 -16.25 -0.01 15.24
N HIS A 172 -15.00 -0.41 15.06
CA HIS A 172 -13.85 0.45 14.87
C HIS A 172 -12.91 -0.19 13.84
N ARG A 173 -11.94 0.57 13.31
CA ARG A 173 -11.08 0.10 12.20
C ARG A 173 -10.34 -1.22 12.46
N TYR A 174 -10.08 -1.56 13.73
CA TYR A 174 -9.34 -2.76 14.14
C TYR A 174 -10.24 -3.89 14.64
N VAL A 175 -11.56 -3.79 14.44
CA VAL A 175 -12.54 -4.74 15.01
C VAL A 175 -12.36 -6.17 14.47
N LEU A 176 -11.79 -6.31 13.26
CA LEU A 176 -11.55 -7.59 12.60
C LEU A 176 -10.10 -8.08 12.69
N ASP A 177 -9.21 -7.41 13.44
CA ASP A 177 -7.76 -7.72 13.48
C ASP A 177 -7.47 -9.16 13.92
N ALA A 178 -8.23 -9.66 14.90
CA ALA A 178 -8.08 -11.03 15.41
C ALA A 178 -8.42 -12.05 14.31
N ALA A 179 -9.57 -11.90 13.65
CA ALA A 179 -10.01 -12.76 12.56
C ALA A 179 -9.07 -12.67 11.34
N GLN A 180 -8.66 -11.45 10.98
CA GLN A 180 -7.71 -11.24 9.90
C GLN A 180 -6.35 -11.91 10.17
N THR A 181 -5.84 -11.79 11.40
CA THR A 181 -4.59 -12.43 11.81
C THR A 181 -4.70 -13.95 11.79
N HIS A 182 -5.84 -14.50 12.24
CA HIS A 182 -6.11 -15.93 12.19
C HIS A 182 -6.06 -16.46 10.75
N ILE A 183 -6.79 -15.82 9.83
CA ILE A 183 -6.84 -16.20 8.41
C ILE A 183 -5.48 -15.99 7.72
N TYR A 184 -4.76 -14.92 8.04
CA TYR A 184 -3.40 -14.71 7.55
C TYR A 184 -2.47 -15.86 7.96
N MET A 185 -2.51 -16.26 9.23
CA MET A 185 -1.67 -17.36 9.73
C MET A 185 -2.08 -18.72 9.16
N LEU A 186 -3.39 -18.93 8.92
CA LEU A 186 -3.90 -20.13 8.25
C LEU A 186 -3.32 -20.25 6.83
N MET A 187 -3.47 -19.20 6.01
CA MET A 187 -2.92 -19.18 4.65
C MET A 187 -1.39 -19.31 4.65
N LYS A 188 -0.71 -18.64 5.59
CA LYS A 188 0.76 -18.70 5.72
C LYS A 188 1.26 -20.12 6.00
N LYS A 189 0.56 -20.87 6.87
CA LYS A 189 0.99 -22.19 7.32
C LYS A 189 0.61 -23.31 6.37
N ASP A 190 -0.55 -23.23 5.73
CA ASP A 190 -1.07 -24.30 4.88
C ASP A 190 -0.95 -23.97 3.38
N SER A 191 -1.66 -22.95 2.92
CA SER A 191 -1.78 -22.65 1.48
C SER A 191 -0.49 -22.15 0.84
N TYR A 192 0.29 -21.30 1.53
CA TYR A 192 1.49 -20.68 0.98
C TYR A 192 2.59 -21.69 0.61
N GLY A 193 2.84 -22.68 1.47
CA GLY A 193 3.84 -23.71 1.20
C GLY A 193 3.48 -24.59 -0.01
N ARG A 194 2.17 -24.84 -0.20
CA ARG A 194 1.64 -25.58 -1.35
C ARG A 194 1.67 -24.72 -2.63
N TYR A 195 1.33 -23.44 -2.52
CA TYR A 195 1.42 -22.47 -3.62
C TYR A 195 2.82 -22.42 -4.24
N LEU A 196 3.88 -22.31 -3.44
CA LEU A 196 5.26 -22.24 -3.97
C LEU A 196 5.69 -23.52 -4.71
N LYS A 197 5.05 -24.65 -4.44
CA LYS A 197 5.30 -25.93 -5.13
C LYS A 197 4.38 -26.15 -6.34
N SER A 198 3.31 -25.37 -6.43
CA SER A 198 2.26 -25.53 -7.43
C SER A 198 2.73 -25.17 -8.85
N PRO A 199 2.08 -25.71 -9.89
CA PRO A 199 2.31 -25.27 -11.27
C PRO A 199 2.07 -23.77 -11.46
N VAL A 200 1.12 -23.18 -10.73
CA VAL A 200 0.76 -21.76 -10.85
C VAL A 200 1.95 -20.83 -10.57
N TYR A 201 2.70 -21.10 -9.50
CA TYR A 201 3.91 -20.34 -9.19
C TYR A 201 5.04 -20.64 -10.17
N LYS A 202 5.28 -21.92 -10.49
CA LYS A 202 6.36 -22.34 -11.40
C LYS A 202 6.19 -21.77 -12.81
N GLU A 203 4.97 -21.73 -13.33
CA GLU A 203 4.65 -21.12 -14.61
C GLU A 203 4.85 -19.60 -14.59
N MET A 204 4.47 -18.93 -13.50
CA MET A 204 4.73 -17.49 -13.35
C MET A 204 6.23 -17.20 -13.33
N LEU A 205 7.01 -18.01 -12.61
CA LEU A 205 8.47 -17.89 -12.56
C LEU A 205 9.13 -18.16 -13.91
N ALA A 206 8.61 -19.13 -14.68
CA ALA A 206 9.13 -19.46 -16.01
C ALA A 206 8.83 -18.36 -17.05
N LYS A 207 7.69 -17.68 -16.94
CA LYS A 207 7.29 -16.56 -17.82
C LYS A 207 7.90 -15.21 -17.43
N ALA A 208 8.43 -15.11 -16.22
CA ALA A 208 8.90 -13.84 -15.68
C ALA A 208 10.08 -13.26 -16.50
N VAL A 209 10.08 -11.94 -16.69
CA VAL A 209 11.09 -11.25 -17.50
C VAL A 209 12.43 -11.25 -16.77
N VAL A 210 13.50 -11.62 -17.46
CA VAL A 210 14.89 -11.40 -17.00
C VAL A 210 15.48 -10.24 -17.80
N PRO A 211 15.50 -9.01 -17.24
CA PRO A 211 16.06 -7.87 -17.94
C PRO A 211 17.55 -8.11 -18.19
N GLN A 212 18.03 -7.80 -19.39
CA GLN A 212 19.45 -7.82 -19.71
C GLN A 212 20.10 -6.52 -19.26
N GLU A 213 21.41 -6.53 -19.00
CA GLU A 213 22.13 -5.28 -18.74
C GLU A 213 22.04 -4.35 -19.95
N THR A 214 21.70 -3.08 -19.73
CA THR A 214 21.83 -2.07 -20.79
C THR A 214 23.30 -1.96 -21.17
N VAL A 215 23.65 -2.35 -22.40
CA VAL A 215 25.00 -2.14 -22.93
C VAL A 215 25.26 -0.65 -22.98
N LYS A 216 26.15 -0.17 -22.10
CA LYS A 216 26.64 1.22 -22.15
C LYS A 216 27.21 1.45 -23.55
N LYS A 217 26.57 2.27 -24.37
CA LYS A 217 27.30 2.95 -25.45
C LYS A 217 28.34 3.82 -24.75
N SER A 218 29.57 3.34 -24.71
CA SER A 218 30.73 4.04 -24.18
C SER A 218 30.88 5.37 -24.92
N SER A 219 30.25 6.44 -24.42
CA SER A 219 30.66 7.79 -24.78
C SER A 219 31.94 8.07 -23.99
N ASN A 220 33.08 8.04 -24.68
CA ASN A 220 34.44 8.28 -24.21
C ASN A 220 34.69 9.72 -23.68
N PHE A 221 33.78 10.32 -22.91
CA PHE A 221 33.99 11.64 -22.31
C PHE A 221 34.19 11.53 -20.80
N PRO A 222 35.44 11.50 -20.31
CA PRO A 222 35.71 11.64 -18.90
C PRO A 222 35.53 13.13 -18.52
N PHE A 223 34.87 13.41 -17.39
CA PHE A 223 34.75 14.75 -16.75
C PHE A 223 33.68 15.74 -17.23
N GLY A 224 32.59 15.30 -17.86
CA GLY A 224 31.36 16.11 -17.88
C GLY A 224 30.52 15.85 -16.63
N ARG A 225 30.36 16.80 -15.70
CA ARG A 225 29.25 16.74 -14.73
C ARG A 225 27.97 16.66 -15.55
N ARG A 226 27.31 15.49 -15.57
CA ARG A 226 25.98 15.38 -16.16
C ARG A 226 25.08 16.33 -15.38
N HIS A 227 24.48 17.29 -16.08
CA HIS A 227 23.48 18.16 -15.50
C HIS A 227 22.31 17.27 -15.07
N LEU A 228 22.24 16.94 -13.78
CA LEU A 228 21.03 16.37 -13.17
C LEU A 228 19.88 17.29 -13.58
N ARG A 229 18.96 16.80 -14.41
CA ARG A 229 17.75 17.57 -14.72
C ARG A 229 17.01 17.75 -13.40
N SER A 230 16.80 18.99 -13.00
CA SER A 230 15.95 19.30 -11.85
C SER A 230 14.58 18.68 -12.11
N SER A 231 14.14 17.82 -11.20
CA SER A 231 12.77 17.28 -11.24
C SER A 231 11.79 18.46 -11.33
N PRO A 232 10.74 18.36 -12.17
CA PRO A 232 9.70 19.40 -12.22
C PRO A 232 9.19 19.67 -10.82
N SER A 233 8.95 20.95 -10.50
CA SER A 233 8.50 21.32 -9.15
C SER A 233 7.25 20.49 -8.77
N PRO A 234 7.06 20.13 -7.49
CA PRO A 234 5.91 19.32 -7.05
C PRO A 234 4.54 19.87 -7.48
N ILE A 235 4.46 21.17 -7.75
CA ILE A 235 3.25 21.84 -8.26
C ILE A 235 2.95 21.43 -9.70
N VAL A 236 3.97 21.34 -10.55
CA VAL A 236 3.83 20.94 -11.96
C VAL A 236 3.44 19.46 -12.07
N LEU A 237 4.01 18.62 -11.21
CA LEU A 237 3.65 17.20 -11.15
C LEU A 237 2.18 17.00 -10.76
N ARG A 238 1.69 17.72 -9.74
CA ARG A 238 0.27 17.68 -9.36
C ARG A 238 -0.65 18.14 -10.49
N GLN A 239 -0.30 19.20 -11.20
CA GLN A 239 -1.10 19.68 -12.33
C GLN A 239 -1.17 18.63 -13.45
N GLN A 240 -0.05 17.95 -13.74
CA GLN A 240 -0.02 16.87 -14.73
C GLN A 240 -0.83 15.65 -14.29
N GLU A 241 -0.80 15.28 -13.00
CA GLU A 241 -1.64 14.20 -12.45
C GLU A 241 -3.14 14.54 -12.52
N GLU A 242 -3.52 15.77 -12.17
CA GLU A 242 -4.90 16.26 -12.26
C GLU A 242 -5.38 16.31 -13.72
N GLU A 243 -4.53 16.76 -14.64
CA GLU A 243 -4.84 16.81 -16.07
C GLU A 243 -4.93 15.41 -16.68
N ALA A 244 -4.05 14.48 -16.30
CA ALA A 244 -4.12 13.08 -16.72
C ALA A 244 -5.40 12.41 -16.21
N LYS A 245 -5.76 12.65 -14.95
CA LYS A 245 -7.00 12.16 -14.35
C LYS A 245 -8.25 12.76 -15.01
N ALA A 246 -8.19 14.05 -15.38
CA ALA A 246 -9.25 14.70 -16.12
C ALA A 246 -9.38 14.15 -17.55
N LYS A 247 -8.27 13.85 -18.22
CA LYS A 247 -8.25 13.21 -19.55
C LYS A 247 -8.79 11.78 -19.51
N GLU A 248 -8.45 11.00 -18.49
CA GLU A 248 -8.98 9.65 -18.29
C GLU A 248 -10.50 9.67 -17.99
N ALA A 249 -10.95 10.63 -17.17
CA ALA A 249 -12.37 10.87 -16.93
C ALA A 249 -13.12 11.35 -18.18
N ALA A 250 -12.48 12.13 -19.05
CA ALA A 250 -13.07 12.55 -20.33
C ALA A 250 -13.11 11.41 -21.37
N ALA A 251 -12.10 10.54 -21.38
CA ALA A 251 -12.03 9.39 -22.30
C ALA A 251 -13.06 8.30 -21.99
N THR A 252 -13.65 8.31 -20.79
CA THR A 252 -14.68 7.36 -20.36
C THR A 252 -16.12 7.81 -20.67
N VAL A 253 -16.29 8.97 -21.32
CA VAL A 253 -17.59 9.45 -21.79
C VAL A 253 -17.70 9.21 -23.30
N ASP A 254 -18.12 8.01 -23.68
CA ASP A 254 -18.40 7.68 -25.09
C ASP A 254 -19.82 8.13 -25.46
N ILE A 255 -19.89 9.03 -26.44
CA ILE A 255 -21.12 9.65 -26.97
C ILE A 255 -21.70 8.73 -28.04
N THR A 256 -22.78 8.02 -27.72
CA THR A 256 -23.71 7.47 -28.72
C THR A 256 -25.15 7.76 -28.32
N GLN A 257 -25.62 8.98 -28.62
CA GLN A 257 -27.02 9.20 -28.99
C GLN A 257 -27.11 10.28 -30.08
N THR A 258 -27.39 9.84 -31.30
CA THR A 258 -27.81 10.67 -32.42
C THR A 258 -29.32 10.93 -32.36
N GLY A 259 -29.74 12.20 -32.36
CA GLY A 259 -31.13 12.64 -32.55
C GLY A 259 -31.17 14.07 -33.13
N PRO A 260 -32.13 14.40 -34.02
CA PRO A 260 -31.99 15.44 -35.06
C PRO A 260 -32.38 16.87 -34.61
N PRO A 261 -32.09 17.92 -35.42
CA PRO A 261 -32.04 19.31 -34.95
C PRO A 261 -33.41 20.00 -35.03
N ALA A 262 -33.71 20.85 -34.04
CA ALA A 262 -34.84 21.77 -34.10
C ALA A 262 -34.43 23.22 -33.76
N CYS A 263 -34.82 24.08 -34.69
CA CYS A 263 -34.84 25.54 -34.80
C CYS A 263 -34.53 26.46 -33.60
N LEU A 264 -33.64 27.41 -33.90
CA LEU A 264 -33.62 28.85 -33.62
C LEU A 264 -34.80 29.48 -32.87
N SER A 265 -34.48 30.26 -31.83
CA SER A 265 -35.09 31.60 -31.63
C SER A 265 -34.15 32.51 -30.83
N LEU A 266 -33.75 33.62 -31.44
CA LEU A 266 -33.10 34.77 -30.80
C LEU A 266 -34.04 35.43 -29.78
N SER A 267 -33.50 35.87 -28.65
CA SER A 267 -33.99 37.07 -27.97
C SER A 267 -32.84 37.83 -27.30
N SER A 268 -33.02 39.15 -27.23
CA SER A 268 -32.04 40.23 -27.17
C SER A 268 -31.56 40.63 -25.76
N ALA A 269 -30.35 41.23 -25.75
CA ALA A 269 -29.54 41.87 -24.69
C ALA A 269 -30.25 43.00 -23.85
N PRO A 270 -29.64 43.77 -22.89
CA PRO A 270 -28.21 44.09 -22.66
C PRO A 270 -27.82 44.32 -21.14
N PRO A 271 -26.87 45.22 -20.72
CA PRO A 271 -25.54 44.82 -20.22
C PRO A 271 -25.14 45.37 -18.82
N ALA A 272 -23.91 45.04 -18.40
CA ALA A 272 -22.93 45.87 -17.66
C ALA A 272 -22.55 45.54 -16.19
N ALA A 273 -21.23 45.71 -15.99
CA ALA A 273 -20.51 46.16 -14.79
C ALA A 273 -20.04 45.14 -13.73
N GLY A 274 -18.75 45.27 -13.35
CA GLY A 274 -18.32 45.00 -11.99
C GLY A 274 -17.06 44.16 -11.81
N MET A 275 -15.89 44.72 -12.16
CA MET A 275 -14.59 44.28 -11.62
C MET A 275 -14.61 44.39 -10.08
N ALA A 276 -14.34 43.29 -9.36
CA ALA A 276 -13.97 43.35 -7.95
C ALA A 276 -12.95 42.26 -7.63
N GLN A 277 -11.72 42.70 -7.36
CA GLN A 277 -10.62 41.90 -6.83
C GLN A 277 -10.86 41.60 -5.35
N SER A 278 -10.93 40.32 -4.99
CA SER A 278 -10.95 39.88 -3.59
C SER A 278 -9.60 39.27 -3.23
N ARG A 279 -8.70 40.11 -2.68
CA ARG A 279 -7.50 39.68 -1.97
C ARG A 279 -7.90 38.89 -0.72
N VAL A 280 -7.62 37.59 -0.69
CA VAL A 280 -7.67 36.80 0.55
C VAL A 280 -6.38 37.07 1.33
N LYS A 281 -6.53 37.71 2.49
CA LYS A 281 -5.47 37.92 3.50
C LYS A 281 -5.06 36.56 4.08
N LEU A 282 -3.79 36.18 3.89
CA LEU A 282 -3.12 35.15 4.68
C LEU A 282 -2.78 35.73 6.06
N CYS A 283 -3.36 35.13 7.11
CA CYS A 283 -3.02 35.43 8.50
C CYS A 283 -1.85 34.53 8.93
N CYS A 284 -0.68 35.12 9.17
CA CYS A 284 0.44 34.48 9.89
C CYS A 284 0.25 34.70 11.40
N PRO A 285 0.49 33.71 12.27
CA PRO A 285 0.59 33.93 13.71
C PRO A 285 2.02 34.34 14.09
N SER A 286 2.15 35.50 14.74
CA SER A 286 3.38 35.96 15.40
C SER A 286 3.41 35.48 16.88
N PRO A 287 4.60 35.41 17.50
CA PRO A 287 4.84 34.65 18.72
C PRO A 287 4.50 35.46 19.98
N LEU A 288 3.92 34.81 20.99
CA LEU A 288 3.74 35.38 22.33
C LEU A 288 4.99 35.11 23.17
N GLY A 289 5.59 36.19 23.65
CA GLY A 289 6.70 36.20 24.59
C GLY A 289 6.27 36.03 26.04
N SER A 290 7.25 35.59 26.82
CA SER A 290 7.61 35.96 28.20
C SER A 290 6.59 36.76 29.01
N TYR A 291 6.10 36.18 30.10
CA TYR A 291 6.39 36.55 31.50
C TYR A 291 6.02 35.38 32.42
#